data_AF-A0A1G0ZWE8-F1
#
_entry.id   AF-A0A1G0ZWE8-F1
#
_cell.length_a   1.000
_cell.length_b   1.000
_cell.length_c   1.000
_cell.angle_alpha   90.00
_cell.angle_beta   90.00
_cell.angle_gamma   90.00
#
_symmetry.space_group_name_H-M   'P 1'
#
loop_
_entity.id
_entity.type
_entity.pdbx_description
1 polymer ?
#
loop_
_entity_poly.entity_id
_entity_poly.type
_entity_poly.pdbx_seq_one_letter_code
_entity_poly.pdbx_strand_id
1 'polypeptide(L)'
;MTSKQFICPSRLFKDSFLLARKIYASGYRPDILLVLWRGGAPVGLVVHEFLAYKGLDVRQIVIKVASYSGIGKRRRLRIRRFSNDFLRIKKKTQVLVVDDIYDSGETIKSVKARLSSETENIKVATLYLRRGRRPGPDFYVREVSKWVVFPHEILDLTKSEIRKKSRFISSLL
;
A
#
# COMPACT_ATOMS: atom_id res chain seq x y z
N MET A 1 -17.20 9.33 18.78
CA MET A 1 -16.79 8.45 17.66
C MET A 1 -15.84 9.21 16.76
N THR A 2 -14.65 8.66 16.45
CA THR A 2 -13.69 9.30 15.54
C THR A 2 -14.31 9.42 14.15
N SER A 3 -14.29 10.62 13.55
CA SER A 3 -14.83 10.86 12.20
C SER A 3 -14.09 9.99 11.16
N LYS A 4 -14.82 9.09 10.49
CA LYS A 4 -14.31 8.27 9.37
C LYS A 4 -14.59 8.95 8.03
N GLN A 5 -13.64 8.86 7.11
CA GLN A 5 -13.74 9.29 5.72
C GLN A 5 -13.81 8.04 4.83
N PHE A 6 -14.92 7.87 4.11
CA PHE A 6 -15.12 6.77 3.18
C PHE A 6 -14.62 7.17 1.79
N ILE A 7 -13.70 6.40 1.23
CA ILE A 7 -13.17 6.61 -0.12
C ILE A 7 -14.04 5.83 -1.09
N CYS A 8 -14.54 6.51 -2.13
CA CYS A 8 -15.30 5.84 -3.19
C CYS A 8 -14.35 5.15 -4.19
N PRO A 9 -14.81 4.08 -4.88
CA PRO A 9 -13.99 3.35 -5.86
C PRO A 9 -13.36 4.26 -6.93
N SER A 10 -14.13 5.20 -7.47
CA SER A 10 -13.65 6.11 -8.52
C SER A 10 -12.51 7.03 -8.03
N ARG A 11 -12.55 7.47 -6.78
CA ARG A 11 -11.48 8.28 -6.19
C ARG A 11 -10.21 7.46 -5.97
N LEU A 12 -10.33 6.23 -5.47
CA LEU A 12 -9.20 5.31 -5.32
C LEU A 12 -8.48 5.15 -6.67
N PHE A 13 -9.24 4.83 -7.72
CA PHE A 13 -8.72 4.61 -9.06
C PHE A 13 -8.02 5.85 -9.64
N LYS A 14 -8.66 7.03 -9.57
CA LYS A 14 -8.07 8.29 -10.03
C LYS A 14 -6.81 8.66 -9.26
N ASP A 15 -6.83 8.54 -7.93
CA ASP A 15 -5.66 8.83 -7.10
C ASP A 15 -4.51 7.85 -7.40
N SER A 16 -4.78 6.59 -7.75
CA SER A 16 -3.75 5.64 -8.19
C SER A 16 -3.06 6.05 -9.50
N PHE A 17 -3.79 6.56 -10.49
CA PHE A 17 -3.16 7.12 -11.69
C PHE A 17 -2.33 8.38 -11.39
N LEU A 18 -2.80 9.23 -10.47
CA LEU A 18 -2.03 10.39 -10.02
C LEU A 18 -0.72 9.97 -9.34
N LEU A 19 -0.75 8.93 -8.51
CA LEU A 19 0.44 8.36 -7.88
C LEU A 19 1.42 7.83 -8.93
N ALA A 20 0.93 7.01 -9.89
CA ALA A 20 1.75 6.44 -10.95
C ALA A 20 2.41 7.53 -11.82
N ARG A 21 1.65 8.56 -12.20
CA ARG A 21 2.19 9.74 -12.92
C ARG A 21 3.29 10.43 -12.12
N LYS A 22 3.09 10.63 -10.81
CA LYS A 22 4.07 11.28 -9.91
C LYS A 22 5.37 10.46 -9.82
N ILE A 23 5.26 9.15 -9.69
CA ILE A 23 6.42 8.23 -9.72
C ILE A 23 7.17 8.37 -11.04
N TYR A 24 6.48 8.22 -12.18
CA TYR A 24 7.10 8.27 -13.50
C TYR A 24 7.78 9.61 -13.79
N ALA A 25 7.09 10.72 -13.48
CA ALA A 25 7.59 12.09 -13.69
C ALA A 25 8.80 12.43 -12.81
N SER A 26 9.03 11.71 -11.70
CA SER A 26 10.23 11.88 -10.87
C SER A 26 11.52 11.32 -11.51
N GLY A 27 11.40 10.65 -12.66
CA GLY A 27 12.53 9.94 -13.28
C GLY A 27 12.83 8.58 -12.66
N TYR A 28 12.14 8.16 -11.60
CA TYR A 28 12.33 6.85 -11.00
C TYR A 28 11.83 5.72 -11.91
N ARG A 29 12.61 4.64 -12.05
CA ARG A 29 12.35 3.49 -12.93
C ARG A 29 12.54 2.19 -12.15
N PRO A 30 11.54 1.79 -11.33
CA PRO A 30 11.71 0.62 -10.48
C PRO A 30 11.86 -0.66 -11.30
N ASP A 31 12.77 -1.54 -10.90
CA ASP A 31 12.88 -2.90 -11.43
C ASP A 31 11.77 -3.79 -10.86
N ILE A 32 11.41 -3.55 -9.60
CA ILE A 32 10.41 -4.34 -8.86
C ILE A 32 9.33 -3.44 -8.27
N LEU A 33 8.08 -3.83 -8.51
CA LEU A 33 6.90 -3.31 -7.82
C LEU A 33 6.49 -4.27 -6.70
N LEU A 34 6.83 -3.94 -5.46
CA LEU A 34 6.48 -4.71 -4.28
C LEU A 34 5.16 -4.23 -3.69
N VAL A 35 4.09 -4.97 -3.96
CA VAL A 35 2.72 -4.61 -3.58
C VAL A 35 2.35 -5.22 -2.22
N LEU A 36 1.89 -4.39 -1.29
CA LEU A 36 1.47 -4.84 0.03
C LEU A 36 0.01 -5.30 0.00
N TRP A 37 -0.22 -6.59 0.25
CA TRP A 37 -1.54 -7.17 0.39
C TRP A 37 -2.12 -6.90 1.78
N ARG A 38 -3.36 -6.45 1.94
CA ARG A 38 -4.40 -6.26 0.89
C ARG A 38 -4.44 -4.85 0.30
N GLY A 39 -4.20 -3.83 1.12
CA GLY A 39 -4.52 -2.42 0.82
C GLY A 39 -3.87 -1.91 -0.46
N GLY A 40 -2.57 -2.19 -0.62
CA GLY A 40 -1.79 -1.86 -1.80
C GLY A 40 -2.21 -2.56 -3.08
N ALA A 41 -2.97 -3.65 -3.05
CA ALA A 41 -3.31 -4.43 -4.26
C ALA A 41 -4.01 -3.61 -5.38
N PRO A 42 -5.13 -2.92 -5.12
CA PRO A 42 -5.76 -2.06 -6.14
C PRO A 42 -4.86 -0.91 -6.61
N VAL A 43 -3.97 -0.41 -5.73
CA VAL A 43 -3.04 0.68 -6.07
C VAL A 43 -1.92 0.17 -6.96
N GLY A 44 -1.32 -0.95 -6.58
CA GLY A 44 -0.24 -1.62 -7.30
C GLY A 44 -0.67 -2.06 -8.69
N LEU A 45 -1.91 -2.53 -8.86
CA LEU A 45 -2.48 -2.86 -10.17
C LEU A 45 -2.42 -1.65 -11.12
N VAL A 46 -2.96 -0.50 -10.70
CA VAL A 46 -3.00 0.71 -11.53
C VAL A 46 -1.60 1.28 -11.76
N VAL A 47 -0.73 1.24 -10.76
CA VAL A 47 0.66 1.70 -10.90
C VAL A 47 1.43 0.83 -11.88
N HIS A 48 1.29 -0.50 -11.80
CA HIS A 48 1.93 -1.43 -12.73
C HIS A 48 1.47 -1.19 -14.17
N GLU A 49 0.15 -1.13 -14.40
CA GLU A 49 -0.46 -0.85 -15.70
C GLU A 49 0.07 0.46 -16.31
N PHE A 50 0.10 1.54 -15.52
CA PHE A 50 0.58 2.83 -16.01
C PHE A 50 2.07 2.81 -16.37
N LEU A 51 2.92 2.16 -15.56
CA LEU A 51 4.36 2.07 -15.84
C LEU A 51 4.63 1.20 -17.07
N ALA A 52 3.91 0.08 -17.22
CA ALA A 52 3.96 -0.76 -18.40
C ALA A 52 3.53 0.01 -19.67
N TYR A 53 2.44 0.79 -19.60
CA TYR A 53 2.03 1.68 -20.68
C TYR A 53 3.10 2.71 -21.06
N LYS A 54 3.94 3.12 -20.11
CA LYS A 54 5.10 4.01 -20.35
C LYS A 54 6.35 3.28 -20.86
N GLY A 55 6.25 1.98 -21.16
CA GLY A 55 7.35 1.17 -21.70
C GLY A 55 8.33 0.66 -20.66
N LEU A 56 7.95 0.63 -19.37
CA LEU A 56 8.80 0.07 -18.32
C LEU A 56 8.45 -1.40 -18.11
N ASP A 57 9.45 -2.26 -18.21
CA ASP A 57 9.34 -3.64 -17.75
C ASP A 57 9.59 -3.71 -16.24
N VAL A 58 8.49 -3.78 -15.48
CA VAL A 58 8.53 -3.81 -14.00
C VAL A 58 8.01 -5.15 -13.50
N ARG A 59 8.87 -5.88 -12.80
CA ARG A 59 8.49 -7.15 -12.19
C ARG A 59 7.61 -6.92 -10.95
N GLN A 60 6.44 -7.54 -10.91
CA GLN A 60 5.52 -7.45 -9.78
C GLN A 60 5.80 -8.53 -8.72
N ILE A 61 5.76 -8.17 -7.44
CA ILE A 61 5.74 -9.10 -6.32
C ILE A 61 4.66 -8.66 -5.32
N VAL A 62 3.80 -9.58 -4.88
CA VAL A 62 2.75 -9.29 -3.88
C VAL A 62 3.08 -9.98 -2.56
N ILE A 63 3.03 -9.26 -1.44
CA ILE A 63 3.38 -9.79 -0.12
C ILE A 63 2.31 -9.48 0.91
N LYS A 64 1.99 -10.44 1.78
CA LYS A 64 1.11 -10.20 2.93
C LYS A 64 1.94 -9.89 4.16
N VAL A 65 1.77 -8.69 4.70
CA VAL A 65 2.34 -8.34 6.01
C VAL A 65 1.27 -8.55 7.06
N ALA A 66 1.43 -9.57 7.91
CA ALA A 66 0.48 -9.85 9.00
C ALA A 66 1.10 -9.42 10.33
N SER A 67 0.40 -8.58 11.10
CA SER A 67 0.73 -8.38 12.52
C SER A 67 0.07 -9.48 13.33
N TYR A 68 0.85 -10.35 13.98
CA TYR A 68 0.30 -11.19 15.05
C TYR A 68 0.39 -10.41 16.37
N SER A 69 -0.76 -10.21 17.01
CA SER A 69 -0.86 -9.90 18.44
C SER A 69 -1.15 -11.21 19.16
N GLY A 70 -0.12 -11.86 19.69
CA GLY A 70 -0.31 -12.85 20.76
C GLY A 70 -0.64 -12.09 22.04
N ILE A 71 -1.62 -12.57 22.81
CA ILE A 71 -1.96 -12.03 24.13
C ILE A 71 -0.67 -11.97 24.97
N GLY A 72 -0.30 -10.78 25.45
CA GLY A 72 0.87 -10.56 26.30
C GLY A 72 2.24 -10.40 25.62
N LYS A 73 2.36 -10.36 24.28
CA LYS A 73 3.65 -10.13 23.59
C LYS A 73 3.59 -8.93 22.63
N ARG A 74 4.65 -8.10 22.65
CA ARG A 74 4.92 -7.02 21.68
C ARG A 74 4.53 -7.47 20.26
N ARG A 75 3.67 -6.71 19.57
CA ARG A 75 3.26 -6.93 18.16
C ARG A 75 4.50 -7.23 17.32
N ARG A 76 4.72 -8.48 16.95
CA ARG A 76 5.76 -8.87 15.99
C ARG A 76 5.07 -9.00 14.63
N LEU A 77 5.40 -8.08 13.72
CA LEU A 77 5.00 -8.16 12.33
C LEU A 77 5.70 -9.37 11.70
N ARG A 78 4.93 -10.34 11.21
CA ARG A 78 5.41 -11.48 10.42
C ARG A 78 4.97 -11.28 8.98
N ILE A 79 5.94 -11.13 8.08
CA ILE A 79 5.69 -11.08 6.64
C ILE A 79 5.39 -12.51 6.19
N ARG A 80 4.13 -12.81 5.88
CA ARG A 80 3.72 -14.10 5.30
C ARG A 80 3.85 -13.98 3.78
N ARG A 81 4.81 -14.71 3.23
CA ARG A 81 5.14 -14.71 1.80
C ARG A 81 4.05 -15.43 1.02
N PHE A 82 3.79 -14.97 -0.21
CA PHE A 82 3.00 -15.71 -1.18
C PHE A 82 3.87 -16.50 -2.18
N SER A 83 5.17 -16.19 -2.33
CA SER A 83 6.08 -16.98 -3.16
C SER A 83 7.55 -16.90 -2.69
N ASN A 84 8.35 -17.86 -3.15
CA ASN A 84 9.80 -17.96 -2.94
C ASN A 84 10.62 -16.95 -3.78
N ASP A 85 9.97 -16.06 -4.51
CA ASP A 85 10.59 -15.20 -5.54
C ASP A 85 11.46 -14.05 -4.99
N PHE A 86 11.58 -13.92 -3.67
CA PHE A 86 12.55 -13.01 -3.03
C PHE A 86 14.01 -13.34 -3.38
N LEU A 87 14.29 -14.54 -3.89
CA LEU A 87 15.62 -15.07 -4.17
C LEU A 87 16.41 -14.36 -5.30
N ARG A 88 15.89 -13.26 -5.87
CA ARG A 88 16.51 -12.59 -7.02
C ARG A 88 16.59 -11.06 -6.92
N ILE A 89 16.46 -10.49 -5.72
CA ILE A 89 16.76 -9.07 -5.52
C ILE A 89 18.27 -8.94 -5.44
N LYS A 90 18.89 -8.20 -6.36
CA LYS A 90 20.32 -7.94 -6.36
C LYS A 90 20.59 -6.60 -5.67
N LYS A 91 21.83 -6.38 -5.21
CA LYS A 91 22.25 -5.16 -4.50
C LYS A 91 21.80 -3.85 -5.16
N LYS A 92 21.81 -3.79 -6.50
CA LYS A 92 21.46 -2.59 -7.29
C LYS A 92 19.97 -2.48 -7.68
N THR A 93 19.14 -3.48 -7.40
CA THR A 93 17.73 -3.52 -7.81
C THR A 93 16.91 -2.40 -7.18
N GLN A 94 16.24 -1.58 -7.98
CA GLN A 94 15.33 -0.52 -7.54
C GLN A 94 13.96 -1.12 -7.17
N VAL A 95 13.59 -1.02 -5.89
CA VAL A 95 12.32 -1.57 -5.38
C VAL A 95 11.37 -0.44 -5.03
N LEU A 96 10.19 -0.44 -5.66
CA LEU A 96 9.07 0.41 -5.28
C LEU A 96 8.06 -0.37 -4.43
N VAL A 97 7.97 -0.03 -3.14
CA VAL A 97 6.94 -0.55 -2.24
C VAL A 97 5.66 0.24 -2.42
N VAL A 98 4.54 -0.42 -2.69
CA VAL A 98 3.23 0.22 -2.88
C VAL A 98 2.22 -0.25 -1.84
N ASP A 99 1.56 0.73 -1.20
CA ASP A 99 0.43 0.52 -0.29
C ASP A 99 -0.67 1.57 -0.54
N ASP A 100 -1.83 1.43 0.09
CA ASP A 100 -2.89 2.44 0.00
C ASP A 100 -2.71 3.63 0.97
N ILE A 101 -2.22 3.39 2.19
CA ILE A 101 -1.96 4.42 3.19
C ILE A 101 -0.68 4.21 3.97
N TYR A 102 0.08 5.30 4.15
CA TYR A 102 1.14 5.37 5.14
C TYR A 102 0.57 5.89 6.45
N ASP A 103 0.21 4.97 7.36
CA ASP A 103 -0.39 5.31 8.65
C ASP A 103 0.66 5.40 9.77
N SER A 104 1.04 4.30 10.43
CA SER A 104 2.09 4.34 11.47
C SER A 104 3.51 4.27 10.91
N GLY A 105 3.69 3.71 9.71
CA GLY A 105 4.99 3.40 9.11
C GLY A 105 5.59 2.05 9.53
N GLU A 106 5.01 1.35 10.50
CA GLU A 106 5.56 0.10 11.04
C GLU A 106 5.64 -1.03 10.01
N THR A 107 4.62 -1.15 9.15
CA THR A 107 4.61 -2.10 8.02
C THR A 107 5.79 -1.84 7.09
N ILE A 108 5.96 -0.59 6.66
CA ILE A 108 7.03 -0.18 5.75
C ILE A 108 8.40 -0.37 6.39
N LYS A 109 8.56 -0.02 7.67
CA LYS A 109 9.80 -0.24 8.43
C LYS A 109 10.18 -1.72 8.45
N SER A 110 9.21 -2.61 8.67
CA SER A 110 9.43 -4.05 8.67
C SER A 110 9.81 -4.58 7.28
N VAL A 111 9.19 -4.05 6.22
CA VAL A 111 9.53 -4.40 4.83
C VAL A 111 10.94 -3.94 4.48
N LYS A 112 11.30 -2.69 4.79
CA LYS A 112 12.65 -2.15 4.57
C LYS A 112 13.70 -2.96 5.33
N ALA A 113 13.47 -3.25 6.61
CA ALA A 113 14.38 -4.07 7.41
C ALA A 113 14.55 -5.51 6.87
N ARG A 114 13.51 -6.07 6.22
CA ARG A 114 13.61 -7.40 5.61
C ARG A 114 14.41 -7.40 4.30
N LEU A 115 14.41 -6.29 3.59
CA LEU A 115 15.04 -6.12 2.28
C LEU A 115 16.43 -5.50 2.35
N SER A 116 16.81 -4.93 3.50
CA SER A 116 18.08 -4.21 3.65
C SER A 116 19.32 -5.08 3.41
N SER A 117 19.22 -6.41 3.55
CA SER A 117 20.30 -7.33 3.17
C SER A 117 20.44 -7.54 1.67
N GLU A 118 19.36 -7.31 0.90
CA GLU A 118 19.29 -7.58 -0.53
C GLU A 118 19.51 -6.32 -1.36
N THR A 119 18.96 -5.18 -0.93
CA THR A 119 19.12 -3.89 -1.59
C THR A 119 18.81 -2.72 -0.66
N GLU A 120 19.49 -1.60 -0.89
CA GLU A 120 19.25 -0.32 -0.22
C GLU A 120 18.36 0.61 -1.06
N ASN A 121 18.09 0.27 -2.33
CA ASN A 121 17.38 1.13 -3.29
C ASN A 121 15.86 1.01 -3.18
N ILE A 122 15.32 1.24 -1.98
CA ILE A 122 13.89 1.05 -1.66
C ILE A 122 13.18 2.39 -1.54
N LYS A 123 12.24 2.65 -2.45
CA LYS A 123 11.29 3.75 -2.36
C LYS A 123 9.90 3.27 -1.98
N VAL A 124 9.10 4.16 -1.40
CA VAL A 124 7.76 3.87 -0.89
C VAL A 124 6.76 4.81 -1.53
N ALA A 125 5.65 4.27 -2.03
CA ALA A 125 4.57 5.02 -2.62
C ALA A 125 3.23 4.63 -1.99
N THR A 126 2.46 5.61 -1.52
CA THR A 126 1.10 5.39 -1.00
C THR A 126 0.12 6.41 -1.56
N LEU A 127 -1.18 6.10 -1.61
CA LEU A 127 -2.15 7.13 -1.99
C LEU A 127 -2.25 8.20 -0.92
N TYR A 128 -2.35 7.75 0.33
CA TYR A 128 -2.61 8.59 1.48
C TYR A 128 -1.43 8.58 2.46
N LEU A 129 -1.18 9.71 3.09
CA LEU A 129 -0.24 9.88 4.19
C LEU A 129 -1.00 10.41 5.41
N ARG A 130 -0.91 9.72 6.53
CA ARG A 130 -1.44 10.22 7.80
C ARG A 130 -0.68 11.48 8.22
N ARG A 131 -1.40 12.57 8.46
CA ARG A 131 -0.82 13.86 8.88
C ARG A 131 0.04 13.68 10.14
N GLY A 132 1.20 14.32 10.17
CA GLY A 132 2.15 14.25 11.29
C GLY A 132 3.04 13.01 11.32
N ARG A 133 2.99 12.13 10.30
CA ARG A 133 3.84 10.94 10.23
C ARG A 133 5.08 11.22 9.40
N ARG A 134 6.23 11.20 10.07
CA ARG A 134 7.55 11.41 9.49
C ARG A 134 8.57 10.43 10.11
N PRO A 135 9.55 9.93 9.33
CA PRO A 135 9.66 10.07 7.88
C PRO A 135 8.46 9.42 7.16
N GLY A 136 8.04 10.05 6.07
CA GLY A 136 6.89 9.62 5.25
C GLY A 136 7.33 8.76 4.05
N PRO A 137 6.39 8.39 3.17
CA PRO A 137 6.71 7.74 1.91
C PRO A 137 7.40 8.71 0.95
N ASP A 138 8.21 8.17 0.04
CA ASP A 138 8.87 8.94 -1.04
C ASP A 138 7.84 9.57 -2.00
N PHE A 139 6.73 8.87 -2.23
CA PHE A 139 5.62 9.36 -3.05
C PHE A 139 4.29 9.23 -2.31
N TYR A 140 3.50 10.30 -2.31
CA TYR A 140 2.10 10.26 -1.90
C TYR A 140 1.24 11.26 -2.66
N VAL A 141 -0.07 11.02 -2.69
CA VAL A 141 -1.04 11.90 -3.38
C VAL A 141 -1.65 12.90 -2.40
N ARG A 142 -2.07 12.45 -1.22
CA ARG A 142 -2.84 13.28 -0.27
C ARG A 142 -2.44 13.05 1.17
N GLU A 143 -2.46 14.10 1.98
CA GLU A 143 -2.43 13.97 3.44
C GLU A 143 -3.85 13.84 4.01
N VAL A 144 -4.02 13.03 5.06
CA VAL A 144 -5.30 12.79 5.73
C VAL A 144 -5.16 12.84 7.26
N SER A 145 -6.12 13.49 7.91
CA SER A 145 -6.22 13.54 9.38
C SER A 145 -7.27 12.58 9.94
N LYS A 146 -8.31 12.23 9.16
CA LYS A 146 -9.41 11.35 9.57
C LYS A 146 -9.10 9.88 9.28
N TRP A 147 -9.71 8.97 10.02
CA TRP A 147 -9.62 7.53 9.72
C TRP A 147 -10.18 7.28 8.32
N VAL A 148 -9.41 6.61 7.46
CA VAL A 148 -9.79 6.36 6.07
C VAL A 148 -10.37 4.95 5.98
N VAL A 149 -11.48 4.81 5.26
CA VAL A 149 -12.08 3.51 4.94
C VAL A 149 -12.05 3.33 3.43
N PHE A 150 -11.29 2.35 2.96
CA PHE A 150 -11.11 2.11 1.54
C PHE A 150 -12.27 1.31 0.92
N PRO A 151 -12.47 1.37 -0.41
CA PRO A 151 -13.57 0.69 -1.09
C PRO A 151 -13.62 -0.83 -0.84
N HIS A 152 -12.47 -1.48 -0.69
CA HIS A 152 -12.36 -2.93 -0.49
C HIS A 152 -12.52 -3.37 0.99
N GLU A 153 -12.58 -2.42 1.93
CA GLU A 153 -12.62 -2.72 3.37
C GLU A 153 -14.04 -2.78 3.93
N ILE A 154 -14.46 -3.95 4.42
CA ILE A 154 -15.68 -4.10 5.22
C ILE A 154 -15.42 -4.69 6.60
N LEU A 155 -14.22 -5.23 6.80
CA LEU A 155 -13.78 -5.76 8.08
C LEU A 155 -13.75 -4.61 9.10
N ASP A 156 -14.20 -4.87 10.33
CA ASP A 156 -14.25 -3.90 11.44
C ASP A 156 -15.19 -2.69 11.23
N LEU A 157 -16.10 -2.75 10.24
CA LEU A 157 -17.18 -1.79 10.09
C LEU A 157 -18.47 -2.30 10.73
N THR A 158 -19.21 -1.41 11.39
CA THR A 158 -20.57 -1.72 11.87
C THR A 158 -21.54 -1.83 10.70
N LYS A 159 -22.69 -2.50 10.88
CA LYS A 159 -23.77 -2.57 9.86
C LYS A 159 -24.19 -1.18 9.36
N SER A 160 -24.26 -0.20 10.26
CA SER A 160 -24.58 1.20 9.92
C SER A 160 -23.51 1.85 9.04
N GLU A 161 -22.23 1.61 9.34
CA GLU A 161 -21.11 2.11 8.55
C GLU A 161 -21.03 1.46 7.17
N ILE A 162 -21.31 0.15 7.06
CA ILE A 162 -21.37 -0.55 5.78
C ILE A 162 -22.51 0.01 4.94
N ARG A 163 -23.71 0.21 5.53
CA ARG A 163 -24.85 0.85 4.84
C ARG A 163 -24.52 2.27 4.37
N LYS A 164 -23.80 3.05 5.18
CA LYS A 164 -23.31 4.39 4.80
C LYS A 164 -22.30 4.34 3.65
N LYS A 165 -21.44 3.33 3.63
CA LYS A 165 -20.43 3.12 2.59
C LYS A 165 -21.07 2.68 1.26
N SER A 166 -21.97 1.69 1.30
CA SER A 166 -22.65 1.16 0.11
C SER A 166 -23.90 0.39 0.52
N ARG A 167 -25.07 0.84 0.04
CA ARG A 167 -26.34 0.12 0.21
C ARG A 167 -26.30 -1.26 -0.44
N PHE A 168 -25.65 -1.37 -1.61
CA PHE A 168 -25.50 -2.64 -2.32
C PHE A 168 -24.65 -3.64 -1.52
N ILE A 169 -23.49 -3.24 -0.99
CA ILE A 169 -22.70 -4.16 -0.15
C ILE A 169 -23.48 -4.52 1.12
N SER A 170 -24.18 -3.56 1.72
CA SER A 170 -25.01 -3.81 2.89
C SER A 170 -26.18 -4.77 2.63
N SER A 171 -26.66 -4.93 1.40
CA SER A 171 -27.72 -5.89 1.08
C SER A 171 -27.20 -7.31 0.82
N LEU A 172 -25.87 -7.50 0.77
CA LEU A 172 -25.23 -8.80 0.59
C LEU A 172 -24.77 -9.45 1.91
N LEU A 173 -24.97 -8.76 3.04
CA LEU A 173 -24.52 -9.16 4.39
C LEU A 173 -25.71 -9.35 5.33
#